data_AF-A0A7W0MMP1-F1
#
_entry.id   AF-A0A7W0MMP1-F1
#
_cell.length_a   1.000
_cell.length_b   1.000
_cell.length_c   1.000
_cell.angle_alpha   90.00
_cell.angle_beta   90.00
_cell.angle_gamma   90.00
#
_symmetry.space_group_name_H-M   'P 1'
#
loop_
_entity.id
_entity.type
_entity.pdbx_description
1 polymer ?
#
loop_
_entity_poly.entity_id
_entity_poly.type
_entity_poly.pdbx_seq_one_letter_code
_entity_poly.pdbx_strand_id
1 'polypeptide(L)'
;MSNPVSSVAVVARSLSSFITATAVLLLILSSAGLSACAREGTTTSPASLPAASSASPVAATATPAVQLLTPSDTVREFYKAMRERRFREAFALSIYQPAIEGMTPDEFEELRPEFEKIAAAVPEQIAMSGEQISGDAASVFAKVSNDNPSAPPEEIKLMRVKGQWIFGDSEGQKAVQREGKQFFTNARIKTHHEEVKAVLLRVANAEALYASQHAGMFADLDTLVLSNPSLKEDLDGSGTLGYQFRVTLGKGGKSYAVNAEPARHGRTGLLSFHMDSGGIQSRDNGGKTFTPSKKK
;
A
#
# COMPACT_ATOMS: atom_id res chain seq x y z
N MET A 1 -13.27 -20.02 55.17
CA MET A 1 -12.08 -20.89 55.00
C MET A 1 -12.17 -21.50 53.62
N SER A 2 -11.16 -21.25 52.78
CA SER A 2 -10.78 -21.98 51.55
C SER A 2 -11.75 -21.93 50.36
N ASN A 3 -11.39 -21.67 49.11
CA ASN A 3 -10.23 -21.11 48.38
C ASN A 3 -10.70 -21.07 46.91
N PRO A 4 -10.44 -20.01 46.11
CA PRO A 4 -10.34 -20.14 44.66
C PRO A 4 -8.85 -20.19 44.25
N VAL A 5 -8.46 -21.25 43.53
CA VAL A 5 -7.14 -21.44 42.90
C VAL A 5 -7.43 -21.45 41.38
N SER A 6 -7.13 -20.40 40.62
CA SER A 6 -5.87 -19.97 40.00
C SER A 6 -5.44 -20.72 38.72
N SER A 7 -5.16 -19.89 37.70
CA SER A 7 -4.24 -20.05 36.56
C SER A 7 -4.55 -21.06 35.46
N VAL A 8 -4.81 -20.57 34.23
CA VAL A 8 -3.93 -20.69 33.05
C VAL A 8 -4.25 -19.54 32.06
N ALA A 9 -3.21 -18.84 31.61
CA ALA A 9 -3.21 -17.77 30.61
C ALA A 9 -3.43 -18.28 29.16
N VAL A 10 -3.84 -17.41 28.21
CA VAL A 10 -3.38 -17.39 26.79
C VAL A 10 -4.07 -16.25 26.00
N VAL A 11 -3.22 -15.31 25.52
CA VAL A 11 -3.26 -14.53 24.26
C VAL A 11 -4.39 -13.48 24.09
N ALA A 12 -4.17 -12.18 24.29
CA ALA A 12 -3.33 -11.21 23.56
C ALA A 12 -3.90 -10.70 22.21
N ARG A 13 -3.98 -9.35 22.12
CA ARG A 13 -4.01 -8.47 20.94
C ARG A 13 -5.35 -8.26 20.20
N SER A 14 -5.93 -7.08 20.41
CA SER A 14 -6.72 -6.37 19.39
C SER A 14 -6.37 -4.88 19.41
N LEU A 15 -5.15 -4.59 19.00
CA LEU A 15 -4.61 -3.27 18.68
C LEU A 15 -3.87 -3.43 17.34
N SER A 16 -4.62 -3.47 16.24
CA SER A 16 -4.08 -3.41 14.86
C SER A 16 -5.21 -3.13 13.87
N SER A 17 -5.76 -1.92 13.91
CA SER A 17 -6.60 -1.40 12.82
C SER A 17 -6.26 0.04 12.43
N PHE A 18 -5.11 0.57 12.86
CA PHE A 18 -4.66 1.94 12.50
C PHE A 18 -3.24 2.00 11.93
N ILE A 19 -2.65 0.87 11.53
CA ILE A 19 -1.34 0.82 10.87
C ILE A 19 -1.48 0.13 9.50
N THR A 20 -2.23 0.72 8.57
CA THR A 20 -2.25 0.28 7.17
C THR A 20 -2.59 1.44 6.22
N ALA A 21 -1.96 2.60 6.42
CA ALA A 21 -1.87 3.63 5.38
C ALA A 21 -0.41 3.98 5.08
N THR A 22 0.46 4.03 6.09
CA THR A 22 1.92 4.16 5.93
C THR A 22 2.56 2.92 5.30
N ALA A 23 1.99 1.74 5.53
CA ALA A 23 2.50 0.49 4.97
C ALA A 23 2.22 0.33 3.47
N VAL A 24 1.27 1.07 2.85
CA VAL A 24 0.97 0.86 1.42
C VAL A 24 2.00 1.55 0.52
N LEU A 25 2.55 2.70 0.95
CA LEU A 25 3.69 3.31 0.24
C LEU A 25 4.99 2.52 0.49
N LEU A 26 5.14 1.88 1.66
CA LEU A 26 6.31 1.07 2.03
C LEU A 26 6.27 -0.40 1.57
N LEU A 27 5.09 -1.01 1.36
CA LEU A 27 4.94 -2.38 0.86
C LEU A 27 5.19 -2.48 -0.65
N ILE A 28 5.04 -1.39 -1.39
CA ILE A 28 5.45 -1.33 -2.81
C ILE A 28 6.99 -1.25 -2.93
N LEU A 29 7.68 -0.75 -1.89
CA LEU A 29 9.15 -0.67 -1.84
C LEU A 29 9.84 -1.87 -1.14
N SER A 30 9.12 -2.68 -0.35
CA SER A 30 9.74 -3.73 0.49
C SER A 30 9.69 -5.15 -0.06
N SER A 31 9.25 -5.38 -1.31
CA SER A 31 9.13 -6.76 -1.85
C SER A 31 10.31 -7.26 -2.71
N ALA A 32 11.43 -6.55 -2.73
CA ALA A 32 12.67 -7.07 -3.30
C ALA A 32 13.87 -6.77 -2.40
N GLY A 33 14.51 -7.83 -1.88
CA GLY A 33 15.84 -7.72 -1.29
C GLY A 33 16.04 -8.47 0.02
N LEU A 34 16.22 -9.80 -0.03
CA LEU A 34 17.12 -10.48 0.89
C LEU A 34 18.18 -11.24 0.08
N SER A 35 19.34 -10.61 -0.13
CA SER A 35 20.61 -11.33 -0.30
C SER A 35 21.84 -10.43 -0.27
N ALA A 36 22.86 -10.96 0.41
CA ALA A 36 24.30 -10.74 0.27
C ALA A 36 25.00 -9.64 1.10
N CYS A 37 25.54 -10.10 2.24
CA CYS A 37 26.93 -10.05 2.71
C CYS A 37 27.85 -8.83 2.47
N ALA A 38 28.28 -8.25 3.60
CA ALA A 38 29.66 -7.99 4.04
C ALA A 38 30.66 -7.22 3.15
N ARG A 39 31.31 -6.18 3.70
CA ARG A 39 32.67 -6.25 4.33
C ARG A 39 33.19 -4.86 4.74
N GLU A 40 33.97 -4.85 5.83
CA GLU A 40 34.58 -3.71 6.52
C GLU A 40 35.70 -2.98 5.75
N GLY A 41 35.95 -1.73 6.14
CA GLY A 41 37.12 -0.95 5.72
C GLY A 41 37.25 0.39 6.46
N THR A 42 37.86 0.35 7.65
CA THR A 42 38.41 1.48 8.45
C THR A 42 39.46 2.26 7.67
N THR A 43 39.51 3.61 7.73
CA THR A 43 40.69 4.43 8.17
C THR A 43 40.54 5.97 8.02
N THR A 44 40.79 6.64 9.16
CA THR A 44 41.59 7.88 9.42
C THR A 44 41.36 9.24 8.70
N SER A 45 41.03 10.24 9.53
CA SER A 45 41.35 11.69 9.44
C SER A 45 42.89 11.93 9.61
N PRO A 46 43.53 13.12 9.37
CA PRO A 46 43.04 14.47 9.69
C PRO A 46 43.45 15.66 8.78
N ALA A 47 42.76 16.78 9.00
CA ALA A 47 43.16 18.21 9.01
C ALA A 47 44.16 18.80 7.99
N SER A 48 43.76 19.92 7.35
CA SER A 48 44.50 21.20 7.30
C SER A 48 43.71 22.32 6.58
N LEU A 49 43.69 23.52 7.17
CA LEU A 49 43.36 24.86 6.62
C LEU A 49 44.64 25.72 6.75
N PRO A 50 44.71 26.99 6.27
CA PRO A 50 43.99 27.72 5.22
C PRO A 50 44.95 28.46 4.25
N ALA A 51 44.47 28.97 3.11
CA ALA A 51 45.11 30.10 2.42
C ALA A 51 44.10 30.93 1.61
N ALA A 52 44.13 32.24 1.86
CA ALA A 52 43.32 33.25 1.21
C ALA A 52 43.78 33.51 -0.23
N SER A 53 42.82 33.77 -1.13
CA SER A 53 43.10 34.57 -2.34
C SER A 53 41.84 35.31 -2.76
N SER A 54 41.91 36.62 -2.66
CA SER A 54 40.87 37.58 -3.04
C SER A 54 40.92 37.79 -4.55
N ALA A 55 39.98 37.20 -5.28
CA ALA A 55 39.74 37.53 -6.68
C ALA A 55 38.29 38.00 -6.82
N SER A 56 38.12 39.28 -7.22
CA SER A 56 36.83 39.86 -7.57
C SER A 56 36.34 39.27 -8.90
N PRO A 57 35.10 38.76 -8.99
CA PRO A 57 34.50 38.47 -10.28
C PRO A 57 33.72 39.68 -10.80
N VAL A 58 34.09 40.05 -12.03
CA VAL A 58 33.35 40.86 -12.98
C VAL A 58 31.87 40.46 -12.97
N ALA A 59 30.98 41.46 -12.95
CA ALA A 59 29.54 41.28 -13.02
C ALA A 59 29.15 40.61 -14.36
N ALA A 60 29.05 39.28 -14.34
CA ALA A 60 28.41 38.49 -15.38
C ALA A 60 26.90 38.67 -15.24
N THR A 61 26.27 39.14 -16.30
CA THR A 61 24.82 39.23 -16.44
C THR A 61 24.26 37.81 -16.36
N ALA A 62 23.68 37.45 -15.21
CA ALA A 62 23.10 36.14 -14.99
C ALA A 62 21.87 35.96 -15.88
N THR A 63 21.97 35.09 -16.89
CA THR A 63 20.82 34.37 -17.42
C THR A 63 20.05 33.74 -16.26
N PRO A 64 18.70 33.81 -16.22
CA PRO A 64 17.93 33.19 -15.16
C PRO A 64 18.21 31.69 -15.17
N ALA A 65 18.97 31.24 -14.17
CA ALA A 65 19.19 29.83 -13.92
C ALA A 65 17.83 29.20 -13.63
N VAL A 66 17.42 28.23 -14.44
CA VAL A 66 16.33 27.32 -14.10
C VAL A 66 16.71 26.71 -12.76
N GLN A 67 16.04 27.11 -11.68
CA GLN A 67 16.35 26.63 -10.34
C GLN A 67 16.07 25.13 -10.31
N LEU A 68 17.13 24.33 -10.40
CA LEU A 68 17.06 22.91 -10.13
C LEU A 68 16.70 22.77 -8.64
N LEU A 69 15.52 22.22 -8.36
CA LEU A 69 15.09 21.90 -6.99
C LEU A 69 16.19 21.09 -6.29
N THR A 70 16.45 21.37 -5.02
CA THR A 70 17.29 20.49 -4.19
C THR A 70 16.54 19.19 -3.86
N PRO A 71 17.21 18.13 -3.38
CA PRO A 71 16.53 16.93 -2.92
C PRO A 71 15.48 17.25 -1.85
N SER A 72 15.84 18.04 -0.83
CA SER A 72 14.91 18.48 0.21
C SER A 72 13.72 19.27 -0.35
N ASP A 73 13.95 20.21 -1.28
CA ASP A 73 12.86 20.98 -1.89
C ASP A 73 11.91 20.09 -2.70
N THR A 74 12.46 19.10 -3.40
CA THR A 74 11.68 18.10 -4.14
C THR A 74 10.76 17.32 -3.20
N VAL A 75 11.27 16.91 -2.04
CA VAL A 75 10.46 16.24 -1.01
C VAL A 75 9.35 17.17 -0.51
N ARG A 76 9.65 18.45 -0.20
CA ARG A 76 8.63 19.42 0.24
C ARG A 76 7.53 19.58 -0.79
N GLU A 77 7.89 19.77 -2.06
CA GLU A 77 6.93 19.99 -3.13
C GLU A 77 6.09 18.74 -3.41
N PHE A 78 6.69 17.55 -3.36
CA PHE A 78 5.94 16.28 -3.47
C PHE A 78 4.83 16.19 -2.42
N TYR A 79 5.17 16.35 -1.14
CA TYR A 79 4.18 16.24 -0.07
C TYR A 79 3.16 17.38 -0.09
N LYS A 80 3.58 18.60 -0.45
CA LYS A 80 2.67 19.72 -0.66
C LYS A 80 1.66 19.39 -1.76
N ALA A 81 2.12 18.91 -2.91
CA ALA A 81 1.25 18.52 -4.03
C ALA A 81 0.28 17.39 -3.65
N MET A 82 0.73 16.39 -2.87
CA MET A 82 -0.16 15.33 -2.35
C MET A 82 -1.28 15.89 -1.46
N ARG A 83 -0.97 16.80 -0.55
CA ARG A 83 -1.98 17.41 0.34
C ARG A 83 -2.95 18.32 -0.39
N GLU A 84 -2.45 19.07 -1.36
CA GLU A 84 -3.26 19.94 -2.22
C GLU A 84 -4.04 19.15 -3.28
N ARG A 85 -4.00 17.81 -3.24
CA ARG A 85 -4.66 16.90 -4.18
C ARG A 85 -4.21 17.12 -5.64
N ARG A 86 -3.03 17.73 -5.84
CA ARG A 86 -2.33 17.87 -7.13
C ARG A 86 -1.60 16.57 -7.47
N PHE A 87 -2.33 15.45 -7.50
CA PHE A 87 -1.76 14.11 -7.61
C PHE A 87 -0.88 13.89 -8.84
N ARG A 88 -1.26 14.44 -10.00
CA ARG A 88 -0.44 14.33 -11.23
C ARG A 88 0.93 15.00 -11.06
N GLU A 89 0.97 16.15 -10.40
CA GLU A 89 2.20 16.88 -10.15
C GLU A 89 3.08 16.18 -9.11
N ALA A 90 2.46 15.67 -8.03
CA ALA A 90 3.16 14.85 -7.05
C ALA A 90 3.79 13.62 -7.69
N PHE A 91 3.04 12.86 -8.49
CA PHE A 91 3.57 11.66 -9.15
C PHE A 91 4.61 11.99 -10.22
N ALA A 92 4.55 13.16 -10.87
CA ALA A 92 5.60 13.63 -11.77
C ALA A 92 6.94 13.89 -11.05
N LEU A 93 6.91 14.21 -9.75
CA LEU A 93 8.09 14.34 -8.89
C LEU A 93 8.56 13.00 -8.31
N SER A 94 8.13 11.87 -8.86
CA SER A 94 8.43 10.53 -8.34
C SER A 94 8.70 9.52 -9.46
N ILE A 95 9.15 8.33 -9.07
CA ILE A 95 9.27 7.17 -9.98
C ILE A 95 7.95 6.77 -10.63
N TYR A 96 6.79 7.28 -10.15
CA TYR A 96 5.47 6.97 -10.68
C TYR A 96 5.05 7.77 -11.92
N GLN A 97 5.86 8.73 -12.38
CA GLN A 97 5.58 9.51 -13.59
C GLN A 97 5.17 8.63 -14.80
N PRO A 98 5.89 7.52 -15.15
CA PRO A 98 5.52 6.68 -16.29
C PRO A 98 4.16 5.98 -16.12
N ALA A 99 3.69 5.81 -14.89
CA ALA A 99 2.38 5.21 -14.63
C ALA A 99 1.23 6.18 -14.91
N ILE A 100 1.45 7.49 -14.79
CA ILE A 100 0.38 8.49 -14.99
C ILE A 100 0.36 9.13 -16.38
N GLU A 101 1.48 9.10 -17.11
CA GLU A 101 1.60 9.72 -18.43
C GLU A 101 0.70 9.04 -19.48
N GLY A 102 0.50 7.73 -19.39
CA GLY A 102 -0.33 6.97 -20.33
C GLY A 102 -1.80 6.83 -19.94
N MET A 103 -2.22 7.38 -18.80
CA MET A 103 -3.59 7.25 -18.28
C MET A 103 -4.53 8.28 -18.88
N THR A 104 -5.73 7.84 -19.27
CA THR A 104 -6.81 8.75 -19.61
C THR A 104 -7.29 9.53 -18.37
N PRO A 105 -8.02 10.65 -18.54
CA PRO A 105 -8.65 11.33 -17.42
C PRO A 105 -9.55 10.39 -16.61
N ASP A 106 -10.38 9.58 -17.27
CA ASP A 106 -11.29 8.64 -16.61
C ASP A 106 -10.55 7.54 -15.82
N GLU A 107 -9.48 6.97 -16.37
CA GLU A 107 -8.65 5.97 -15.67
C GLU A 107 -8.01 6.58 -14.41
N PHE A 108 -7.62 7.84 -14.46
CA PHE A 108 -7.05 8.56 -13.32
C PHE A 108 -8.11 8.87 -12.26
N GLU A 109 -9.32 9.27 -12.66
CA GLU A 109 -10.45 9.48 -11.75
C GLU A 109 -10.87 8.19 -11.05
N GLU A 110 -10.83 7.05 -11.73
CA GLU A 110 -11.12 5.73 -11.12
C GLU A 110 -10.16 5.36 -9.99
N LEU A 111 -8.94 5.91 -9.99
CA LEU A 111 -7.89 5.69 -8.99
C LEU A 111 -7.80 6.81 -7.95
N ARG A 112 -8.59 7.88 -8.12
CA ARG A 112 -8.59 9.01 -7.19
C ARG A 112 -8.89 8.60 -5.74
N PRO A 113 -9.85 7.70 -5.44
CA PRO A 113 -10.08 7.28 -4.06
C PRO A 113 -8.85 6.66 -3.40
N GLU A 114 -8.04 5.90 -4.15
CA GLU A 114 -6.79 5.33 -3.67
C GLU A 114 -5.75 6.42 -3.39
N PHE A 115 -5.64 7.42 -4.26
CA PHE A 115 -4.74 8.55 -4.04
C PHE A 115 -5.16 9.41 -2.84
N GLU A 116 -6.47 9.60 -2.63
CA GLU A 116 -7.00 10.32 -1.47
C GLU A 116 -6.71 9.60 -0.16
N LYS A 117 -6.82 8.25 -0.13
CA LYS A 117 -6.40 7.46 1.04
C LYS A 117 -4.92 7.66 1.36
N ILE A 118 -4.06 7.73 0.35
CA ILE A 118 -2.63 8.00 0.54
C ILE A 118 -2.40 9.42 1.03
N ALA A 119 -3.06 10.42 0.43
CA ALA A 119 -2.93 11.82 0.86
C ALA A 119 -3.46 12.07 2.27
N ALA A 120 -4.50 11.36 2.71
CA ALA A 120 -5.01 11.44 4.07
C ALA A 120 -3.97 10.96 5.12
N ALA A 121 -3.00 10.14 4.71
CA ALA A 121 -1.90 9.68 5.55
C ALA A 121 -0.66 10.59 5.51
N VAL A 122 -0.66 11.64 4.67
CA VAL A 122 0.46 12.58 4.56
C VAL A 122 0.41 13.59 5.73
N PRO A 123 1.49 13.77 6.50
CA PRO A 123 1.52 14.73 7.59
C PRO A 123 1.46 16.19 7.11
N GLU A 124 0.93 17.07 7.95
CA GLU A 124 0.86 18.51 7.70
C GLU A 124 2.25 19.17 7.72
N GLN A 125 3.18 18.65 8.53
CA GLN A 125 4.54 19.17 8.63
C GLN A 125 5.54 18.03 8.56
N ILE A 126 6.64 18.28 7.85
CA ILE A 126 7.74 17.34 7.70
C ILE A 126 9.00 18.06 8.17
N ALA A 127 9.54 17.60 9.29
CA ALA A 127 10.78 18.13 9.82
C ALA A 127 11.95 17.40 9.15
N MET A 128 12.64 18.10 8.25
CA MET A 128 13.84 17.58 7.59
C MET A 128 15.04 17.80 8.49
N SER A 129 15.75 16.72 8.83
CA SER A 129 16.94 16.77 9.69
C SER A 129 18.24 16.89 8.90
N GLY A 130 18.25 16.47 7.64
CA GLY A 130 19.41 16.58 6.77
C GLY A 130 19.21 15.89 5.42
N GLU A 131 20.13 16.14 4.50
CA GLU A 131 20.21 15.46 3.21
C GLU A 131 21.65 15.02 2.94
N GLN A 132 21.78 13.88 2.26
CA GLN A 132 23.04 13.33 1.80
C GLN A 132 22.94 13.08 0.29
N ILE A 133 23.87 13.66 -0.47
CA ILE A 133 23.91 13.51 -1.93
C ILE A 133 25.14 12.68 -2.29
N SER A 134 24.93 11.65 -3.11
CA SER A 134 25.98 10.78 -3.64
C SER A 134 25.77 10.58 -5.14
N GLY A 135 26.43 11.43 -5.94
CA GLY A 135 26.28 11.42 -7.40
C GLY A 135 24.83 11.69 -7.83
N ASP A 136 24.21 10.68 -8.44
CA ASP A 136 22.81 10.72 -8.91
C ASP A 136 21.81 10.13 -7.91
N ALA A 137 22.22 9.80 -6.70
CA ALA A 137 21.36 9.38 -5.60
C ALA A 137 21.39 10.39 -4.46
N ALA A 138 20.29 10.54 -3.75
CA ALA A 138 20.22 11.34 -2.54
C ALA A 138 19.32 10.67 -1.50
N SER A 139 19.65 10.89 -0.23
CA SER A 139 18.85 10.46 0.92
C SER A 139 18.50 11.69 1.74
N VAL A 140 17.20 11.93 1.93
CA VAL A 140 16.68 12.99 2.80
C VAL A 140 16.16 12.34 4.06
N PHE A 141 16.67 12.77 5.22
CA PHE A 141 16.22 12.28 6.52
C PHE A 141 15.13 13.21 7.02
N ALA A 142 13.93 12.66 7.20
CA ALA A 142 12.75 13.43 7.55
C ALA A 142 11.93 12.72 8.61
N LYS A 143 11.35 13.50 9.51
CA LYS A 143 10.37 13.00 10.46
C LYS A 143 8.98 13.21 9.88
N VAL A 144 8.33 12.10 9.55
CA VAL A 144 7.05 12.06 8.83
C VAL A 144 5.87 11.82 9.79
N SER A 145 6.11 11.43 11.05
CA SER A 145 5.05 11.24 12.05
C SER A 145 5.06 12.30 13.16
N ASN A 146 3.89 12.90 13.39
CA ASN A 146 3.62 13.74 14.56
C ASN A 146 3.28 12.91 15.82
N ASP A 147 2.85 11.66 15.65
CA ASP A 147 2.33 10.82 16.74
C ASP A 147 3.42 10.31 17.69
N ASN A 148 4.68 10.31 17.26
CA ASN A 148 5.81 9.92 18.09
C ASN A 148 6.98 10.90 17.94
N PRO A 149 7.11 11.90 18.83
CA PRO A 149 8.21 12.86 18.80
C PRO A 149 9.57 12.23 19.15
N SER A 150 9.64 10.95 19.51
CA SER A 150 10.90 10.23 19.74
C SER A 150 11.25 9.26 18.62
N ALA A 151 10.43 9.14 17.57
CA ALA A 151 10.73 8.28 16.43
C ALA A 151 11.99 8.78 15.69
N PRO A 152 12.88 7.86 15.25
CA PRO A 152 14.02 8.22 14.43
C PRO A 152 13.56 8.81 13.08
N PRO A 153 14.35 9.72 12.47
CA PRO A 153 14.07 10.19 11.11
C PRO A 153 13.99 9.02 10.12
N GLU A 154 13.01 9.06 9.23
CA GLU A 154 12.89 8.12 8.12
C GLU A 154 13.79 8.57 6.97
N GLU A 155 14.45 7.61 6.32
CA GLU A 155 15.24 7.85 5.13
C GLU A 155 14.33 7.84 3.89
N ILE A 156 14.28 8.99 3.21
CA ILE A 156 13.60 9.17 1.95
C ILE A 156 14.63 9.12 0.84
N LYS A 157 14.52 8.12 -0.04
CA LYS A 157 15.41 7.97 -1.19
C LYS A 157 14.93 8.81 -2.38
N LEU A 158 15.88 9.49 -3.01
CA LEU A 158 15.71 10.21 -4.25
C LEU A 158 16.78 9.79 -5.24
N MET A 159 16.46 9.96 -6.52
CA MET A 159 17.42 9.78 -7.60
C MET A 159 17.30 10.90 -8.62
N ARG A 160 18.38 11.13 -9.36
CA ARG A 160 18.42 12.13 -10.41
C ARG A 160 18.09 11.50 -11.75
N VAL A 161 17.07 12.03 -12.42
CA VAL A 161 16.62 11.60 -13.74
C VAL A 161 16.51 12.81 -14.64
N LYS A 162 17.24 12.81 -15.76
CA LYS A 162 17.30 13.94 -16.71
C LYS A 162 17.62 15.29 -16.03
N GLY A 163 18.50 15.25 -15.02
CA GLY A 163 18.93 16.43 -14.26
C GLY A 163 17.97 16.84 -13.13
N GLN A 164 16.79 16.24 -12.99
CA GLN A 164 15.83 16.54 -11.93
C GLN A 164 15.85 15.47 -10.84
N TRP A 165 15.69 15.88 -9.58
CA TRP A 165 15.48 14.93 -8.49
C TRP A 165 14.05 14.42 -8.50
N ILE A 166 13.88 13.13 -8.27
CA ILE A 166 12.58 12.49 -8.13
C ILE A 166 12.59 11.54 -6.92
N PHE A 167 11.42 11.36 -6.32
CA PHE A 167 11.19 10.44 -5.21
C PHE A 167 11.27 8.98 -5.66
N GLY A 168 12.08 8.16 -4.97
CA GLY A 168 12.21 6.72 -5.21
C GLY A 168 13.63 6.28 -5.54
N ASP A 169 13.77 5.01 -5.95
CA ASP A 169 15.04 4.38 -6.30
C ASP A 169 14.99 3.72 -7.68
N SER A 170 16.17 3.26 -8.13
CA SER A 170 16.32 2.67 -9.48
C SER A 170 15.54 1.37 -9.67
N GLU A 171 15.34 0.57 -8.62
CA GLU A 171 14.62 -0.70 -8.72
C GLU A 171 13.11 -0.45 -8.86
N GLY A 172 12.56 0.39 -7.99
CA GLY A 172 11.18 0.86 -8.09
C GLY A 172 10.91 1.52 -9.44
N GLN A 173 11.82 2.37 -9.91
CA GLN A 173 11.67 3.01 -11.23
C GLN A 173 11.58 1.98 -12.37
N LYS A 174 12.43 0.94 -12.36
CA LYS A 174 12.39 -0.12 -13.38
C LYS A 174 11.10 -0.92 -13.32
N ALA A 175 10.58 -1.21 -12.12
CA ALA A 175 9.31 -1.89 -11.95
C ALA A 175 8.15 -1.04 -12.53
N VAL A 176 8.09 0.25 -12.17
CA VAL A 176 7.07 1.16 -12.69
C VAL A 176 7.17 1.32 -14.20
N GLN A 177 8.37 1.48 -14.76
CA GLN A 177 8.56 1.60 -16.21
C GLN A 177 8.12 0.34 -16.96
N ARG A 178 8.32 -0.84 -16.38
CA ARG A 178 7.90 -2.12 -16.97
C ARG A 178 6.38 -2.23 -17.04
N GLU A 179 5.69 -1.82 -15.99
CA GLU A 179 4.23 -1.90 -15.92
C GLU A 179 3.54 -0.71 -16.60
N GLY A 180 4.21 0.43 -16.66
CA GLY A 180 3.68 1.68 -17.20
C GLY A 180 2.35 2.04 -16.55
N LYS A 181 1.37 2.39 -17.38
CA LYS A 181 0.04 2.80 -16.90
C LYS A 181 -0.74 1.73 -16.15
N GLN A 182 -0.37 0.46 -16.26
CA GLN A 182 -1.04 -0.62 -15.53
C GLN A 182 -0.59 -0.72 -14.07
N PHE A 183 0.48 -0.03 -13.68
CA PHE A 183 1.09 -0.16 -12.36
C PHE A 183 0.09 0.04 -11.21
N PHE A 184 -0.63 1.17 -11.19
CA PHE A 184 -1.60 1.45 -10.12
C PHE A 184 -2.82 0.52 -10.16
N THR A 185 -3.29 0.16 -11.36
CA THR A 185 -4.41 -0.79 -11.52
C THR A 185 -4.02 -2.17 -11.00
N ASN A 186 -2.83 -2.67 -11.36
CA ASN A 186 -2.30 -3.95 -10.88
C ASN A 186 -2.10 -3.93 -9.35
N ALA A 187 -1.53 -2.85 -8.81
CA ALA A 187 -1.36 -2.68 -7.37
C ALA A 187 -2.70 -2.71 -6.64
N ARG A 188 -3.71 -1.98 -7.14
CA ARG A 188 -5.07 -1.99 -6.61
C ARG A 188 -5.68 -3.39 -6.65
N ILE A 189 -5.61 -4.07 -7.81
CA ILE A 189 -6.11 -5.43 -7.99
C ILE A 189 -5.48 -6.39 -6.98
N LYS A 190 -4.16 -6.32 -6.78
CA LYS A 190 -3.44 -7.16 -5.83
C LYS A 190 -3.89 -6.91 -4.39
N THR A 191 -4.03 -5.64 -3.99
CA THR A 191 -4.54 -5.27 -2.66
C THR A 191 -5.95 -5.82 -2.45
N HIS A 192 -6.84 -5.62 -3.42
CA HIS A 192 -8.21 -6.13 -3.35
C HIS A 192 -8.25 -7.66 -3.24
N HIS A 193 -7.33 -8.40 -3.87
CA HIS A 193 -7.29 -9.87 -3.74
C HIS A 193 -7.05 -10.31 -2.30
N GLU A 194 -6.17 -9.64 -1.57
CA GLU A 194 -5.93 -9.97 -0.16
C GLU A 194 -7.11 -9.54 0.73
N GLU A 195 -7.72 -8.39 0.44
CA GLU A 195 -8.92 -7.94 1.15
C GLU A 195 -10.11 -8.89 0.91
N VAL A 196 -10.31 -9.38 -0.31
CA VAL A 196 -11.33 -10.38 -0.64
C VAL A 196 -11.11 -11.66 0.16
N LYS A 197 -9.87 -12.17 0.26
CA LYS A 197 -9.59 -13.34 1.11
C LYS A 197 -9.93 -13.06 2.57
N ALA A 198 -9.62 -11.87 3.07
CA ALA A 198 -9.96 -11.48 4.44
C ALA A 198 -11.48 -11.44 4.67
N VAL A 199 -12.25 -10.92 3.71
CA VAL A 199 -13.73 -10.96 3.75
C VAL A 199 -14.23 -12.40 3.76
N LEU A 200 -13.72 -13.26 2.87
CA LEU A 200 -14.10 -14.67 2.83
C LEU A 200 -13.87 -15.36 4.19
N LEU A 201 -12.71 -15.14 4.81
CA LEU A 201 -12.43 -15.66 6.15
C LEU A 201 -13.39 -15.13 7.22
N ARG A 202 -13.80 -13.85 7.14
CA ARG A 202 -14.82 -13.30 8.06
C ARG A 202 -16.18 -13.95 7.87
N VAL A 203 -16.60 -14.22 6.63
CA VAL A 203 -17.83 -14.98 6.35
C VAL A 203 -17.73 -16.39 6.94
N ALA A 204 -16.61 -17.09 6.73
CA ALA A 204 -16.40 -18.43 7.30
C ALA A 204 -16.49 -18.43 8.83
N ASN A 205 -15.93 -17.42 9.51
CA ASN A 205 -16.02 -17.29 10.96
C ASN A 205 -17.45 -17.05 11.43
N ALA A 206 -18.21 -16.22 10.71
CA ALA A 206 -19.62 -15.96 11.03
C ALA A 206 -20.48 -17.22 10.84
N GLU A 207 -20.24 -17.98 9.77
CA GLU A 207 -20.89 -19.27 9.52
C GLU A 207 -20.56 -20.29 10.60
N ALA A 208 -19.30 -20.38 11.03
CA ALA A 208 -18.89 -21.26 12.12
C ALA A 208 -19.57 -20.90 13.44
N LEU A 209 -19.66 -19.60 13.76
CA LEU A 209 -20.36 -19.12 14.95
C LEU A 209 -21.87 -19.45 14.87
N TYR A 210 -22.50 -19.18 13.74
CA TYR A 210 -23.92 -19.47 13.52
C TYR A 210 -24.20 -20.97 13.66
N ALA A 211 -23.41 -21.81 13.00
CA ALA A 211 -23.54 -23.26 13.06
C ALA A 211 -23.37 -23.83 14.47
N SER A 212 -22.47 -23.25 15.28
CA SER A 212 -22.30 -23.65 16.68
C SER A 212 -23.56 -23.44 17.54
N GLN A 213 -24.41 -22.48 17.16
CA GLN A 213 -25.64 -22.12 17.86
C GLN A 213 -26.89 -22.82 17.27
N HIS A 214 -26.81 -23.31 16.03
CA HIS A 214 -27.96 -23.80 15.27
C HIS A 214 -27.79 -25.28 14.83
N ALA A 215 -27.32 -26.14 15.75
CA ALA A 215 -27.19 -27.58 15.53
C ALA A 215 -26.39 -27.94 14.24
N GLY A 216 -25.33 -27.17 13.97
CA GLY A 216 -24.48 -27.35 12.79
C GLY A 216 -25.16 -26.99 11.47
N MET A 217 -26.16 -26.10 11.48
CA MET A 217 -26.75 -25.53 10.26
C MET A 217 -26.09 -24.20 9.91
N PHE A 218 -25.87 -23.96 8.63
CA PHE A 218 -25.36 -22.71 8.08
C PHE A 218 -26.51 -21.77 7.67
N ALA A 219 -26.21 -20.48 7.57
CA ALA A 219 -27.19 -19.44 7.32
C ALA A 219 -27.06 -18.84 5.92
N ASP A 220 -28.16 -18.30 5.39
CA ASP A 220 -28.06 -17.47 4.19
C ASP A 220 -27.42 -16.11 4.52
N LEU A 221 -27.08 -15.36 3.48
CA LEU A 221 -26.40 -14.08 3.62
C LEU A 221 -27.21 -13.08 4.46
N ASP A 222 -28.52 -13.00 4.25
CA ASP A 222 -29.38 -12.03 4.96
C ASP A 222 -29.40 -12.34 6.47
N THR A 223 -29.47 -13.63 6.83
CA THR A 223 -29.42 -14.08 8.21
C THR A 223 -28.05 -13.80 8.85
N LEU A 224 -26.95 -14.05 8.12
CA LEU A 224 -25.61 -13.74 8.60
C LEU A 224 -25.42 -12.24 8.83
N VAL A 225 -25.87 -11.40 7.90
CA VAL A 225 -25.81 -9.94 8.01
C VAL A 225 -26.66 -9.43 9.18
N LEU A 226 -27.83 -10.02 9.42
CA LEU A 226 -28.66 -9.67 10.58
C LEU A 226 -27.95 -9.97 11.91
N SER A 227 -27.24 -11.11 11.99
CA SER A 227 -26.48 -11.51 13.19
C SER A 227 -25.14 -10.80 13.34
N ASN A 228 -24.55 -10.32 12.25
CA ASN A 228 -23.29 -9.61 12.22
C ASN A 228 -23.35 -8.45 11.20
N PRO A 229 -23.86 -7.28 11.60
CA PRO A 229 -24.04 -6.14 10.69
C PRO A 229 -22.76 -5.67 9.99
N SER A 230 -21.58 -5.90 10.58
CA SER A 230 -20.29 -5.53 9.97
C SER A 230 -19.99 -6.30 8.68
N LEU A 231 -20.56 -7.50 8.50
CA LEU A 231 -20.46 -8.24 7.24
C LEU A 231 -21.15 -7.54 6.08
N LYS A 232 -22.16 -6.71 6.35
CA LYS A 232 -22.85 -5.98 5.29
C LYS A 232 -21.88 -5.07 4.54
N GLU A 233 -21.07 -4.31 5.27
CA GLU A 233 -20.09 -3.37 4.70
C GLU A 233 -19.03 -4.08 3.85
N ASP A 234 -18.62 -5.28 4.29
CA ASP A 234 -17.68 -6.13 3.58
C ASP A 234 -18.25 -6.71 2.27
N LEU A 235 -19.54 -7.08 2.29
CA LEU A 235 -20.20 -7.85 1.22
C LEU A 235 -20.91 -6.97 0.20
N ASP A 236 -21.25 -5.73 0.56
CA ASP A 236 -21.66 -4.66 -0.36
C ASP A 236 -20.47 -4.17 -1.25
N GLY A 237 -19.31 -4.83 -1.12
CA GLY A 237 -17.97 -4.48 -1.61
C GLY A 237 -17.78 -4.17 -3.10
N SER A 238 -18.82 -4.12 -3.92
CA SER A 238 -18.72 -3.62 -5.29
C SER A 238 -18.26 -2.15 -5.35
N GLY A 239 -18.56 -1.36 -4.32
CA GLY A 239 -18.14 0.04 -4.20
C GLY A 239 -16.73 0.23 -3.60
N THR A 240 -16.24 -0.72 -2.79
CA THR A 240 -14.99 -0.56 -2.01
C THR A 240 -13.88 -1.50 -2.46
N LEU A 241 -14.20 -2.79 -2.63
CA LEU A 241 -13.28 -3.85 -3.07
C LEU A 241 -13.39 -4.11 -4.59
N GLY A 242 -14.48 -3.66 -5.21
CA GLY A 242 -14.78 -3.94 -6.62
C GLY A 242 -15.07 -5.41 -6.90
N TYR A 243 -15.58 -6.14 -5.91
CA TYR A 243 -16.03 -7.54 -6.00
C TYR A 243 -17.50 -7.67 -5.61
N GLN A 244 -18.16 -8.65 -6.21
CA GLN A 244 -19.51 -9.08 -5.86
C GLN A 244 -19.42 -10.41 -5.12
N PHE A 245 -20.03 -10.49 -3.95
CA PHE A 245 -20.03 -11.68 -3.11
C PHE A 245 -21.38 -12.40 -3.19
N ARG A 246 -21.36 -13.73 -3.16
CA ARG A 246 -22.55 -14.57 -3.11
C ARG A 246 -22.33 -15.74 -2.17
N VAL A 247 -23.21 -15.88 -1.17
CA VAL A 247 -23.30 -17.06 -0.31
C VAL A 247 -24.38 -17.99 -0.85
N THR A 248 -24.06 -19.28 -0.99
CA THR A 248 -24.99 -20.31 -1.42
C THR A 248 -25.02 -21.44 -0.40
N LEU A 249 -26.22 -21.79 0.07
CA LEU A 249 -26.41 -22.92 0.98
C LEU A 249 -26.55 -24.23 0.21
N GLY A 250 -25.92 -25.27 0.73
CA GLY A 250 -26.13 -26.64 0.29
C GLY A 250 -27.45 -27.22 0.78
N LYS A 251 -27.82 -28.38 0.24
CA LYS A 251 -29.07 -29.07 0.59
C LYS A 251 -29.18 -29.28 2.10
N GLY A 252 -30.28 -28.80 2.69
CA GLY A 252 -30.54 -28.94 4.13
C GLY A 252 -29.66 -28.06 5.03
N GLY A 253 -28.97 -27.05 4.48
CA GLY A 253 -28.18 -26.09 5.27
C GLY A 253 -26.95 -26.69 5.95
N LYS A 254 -26.49 -27.88 5.52
CA LYS A 254 -25.34 -28.59 6.12
C LYS A 254 -24.01 -28.28 5.45
N SER A 255 -24.02 -27.46 4.41
CA SER A 255 -22.82 -26.90 3.80
C SER A 255 -23.14 -25.52 3.27
N TYR A 256 -22.12 -24.71 3.04
CA TYR A 256 -22.22 -23.43 2.35
C TYR A 256 -21.05 -23.30 1.38
N ALA A 257 -21.19 -22.39 0.43
CA ALA A 257 -20.10 -21.92 -0.40
C ALA A 257 -20.22 -20.41 -0.58
N VAL A 258 -19.09 -19.72 -0.60
CA VAL A 258 -19.00 -18.29 -0.83
C VAL A 258 -18.21 -18.08 -2.11
N ASN A 259 -18.76 -17.31 -3.04
CA ASN A 259 -18.08 -16.93 -4.26
C ASN A 259 -17.84 -15.42 -4.25
N ALA A 260 -16.70 -14.99 -4.76
CA ALA A 260 -16.42 -13.58 -5.02
C ALA A 260 -15.92 -13.41 -6.45
N GLU A 261 -16.57 -12.55 -7.22
CA GLU A 261 -16.21 -12.26 -8.61
C GLU A 261 -15.95 -10.77 -8.82
N PRO A 262 -14.96 -10.39 -9.64
CA PRO A 262 -14.66 -8.98 -9.86
C PRO A 262 -15.81 -8.32 -10.62
N ALA A 263 -16.27 -7.15 -10.15
CA ALA A 263 -17.31 -6.39 -10.81
C ALA A 263 -16.93 -6.01 -12.26
N ARG A 264 -15.63 -5.77 -12.52
CA ARG A 264 -15.06 -5.57 -13.85
C ARG A 264 -13.73 -6.30 -13.95
N HIS A 265 -13.70 -7.41 -14.68
CA HIS A 265 -12.47 -8.18 -14.92
C HIS A 265 -11.39 -7.33 -15.60
N GLY A 266 -10.16 -7.45 -15.12
CA GLY A 266 -9.01 -6.65 -15.57
C GLY A 266 -9.00 -5.20 -15.06
N ARG A 267 -10.03 -4.77 -14.33
CA ARG A 267 -10.15 -3.41 -13.76
C ARG A 267 -10.21 -3.43 -12.23
N THR A 268 -11.20 -4.12 -11.68
CA THR A 268 -11.39 -4.22 -10.23
C THR A 268 -10.81 -5.50 -9.63
N GLY A 269 -10.59 -6.51 -10.49
CA GLY A 269 -9.98 -7.77 -10.11
C GLY A 269 -9.68 -8.66 -11.31
N LEU A 270 -8.95 -9.74 -11.07
CA LEU A 270 -8.55 -10.74 -12.08
C LEU A 270 -9.03 -12.13 -11.69
N LEU A 271 -8.93 -12.46 -10.40
CA LEU A 271 -9.27 -13.77 -9.89
C LEU A 271 -10.73 -13.81 -9.48
N SER A 272 -11.39 -14.93 -9.77
CA SER A 272 -12.63 -15.32 -9.09
C SER A 272 -12.26 -16.21 -7.91
N PHE A 273 -12.92 -16.01 -6.78
CA PHE A 273 -12.69 -16.77 -5.55
C PHE A 273 -13.88 -17.66 -5.24
N HIS A 274 -13.57 -18.82 -4.69
CA HIS A 274 -14.50 -19.77 -4.12
C HIS A 274 -14.01 -20.16 -2.74
N MET A 275 -14.91 -20.25 -1.77
CA MET A 275 -14.61 -20.77 -0.45
C MET A 275 -15.72 -21.72 -0.01
N ASP A 276 -15.31 -22.89 0.47
CA ASP A 276 -16.16 -23.86 1.15
C ASP A 276 -15.39 -24.42 2.37
N SER A 277 -15.84 -25.55 2.93
CA SER A 277 -15.16 -26.21 4.05
C SER A 277 -13.74 -26.71 3.73
N GLY A 278 -13.37 -26.80 2.44
CA GLY A 278 -12.04 -27.13 1.96
C GLY A 278 -11.08 -25.93 1.89
N GLY A 279 -11.57 -24.72 2.20
CA GLY A 279 -10.77 -23.49 2.22
C GLY A 279 -10.97 -22.61 0.99
N ILE A 280 -10.12 -21.60 0.84
CA ILE A 280 -10.20 -20.61 -0.24
C ILE A 280 -9.44 -21.13 -1.47
N GLN A 281 -10.10 -21.07 -2.61
CA GLN A 281 -9.56 -21.38 -3.92
C GLN A 281 -9.80 -20.19 -4.86
N SER A 282 -8.84 -19.91 -5.74
CA SER A 282 -8.97 -18.82 -6.70
C SER A 282 -8.37 -19.18 -8.05
N ARG A 283 -8.93 -18.57 -9.09
CA ARG A 283 -8.45 -18.72 -10.47
C ARG A 283 -8.90 -17.52 -11.30
N ASP A 284 -8.10 -17.12 -12.28
CA ASP A 284 -8.58 -16.24 -13.34
C ASP A 284 -9.59 -17.01 -14.21
N ASN A 285 -10.86 -16.62 -14.09
CA ASN A 285 -11.98 -17.22 -14.82
C ASN A 285 -12.69 -16.17 -15.70
N GLY A 286 -11.97 -15.15 -16.16
CA GLY A 286 -12.53 -14.09 -17.01
C GLY A 286 -13.67 -13.32 -16.34
N GLY A 287 -13.59 -13.15 -15.02
CA GLY A 287 -14.61 -12.47 -14.21
C GLY A 287 -15.89 -13.26 -13.97
N LYS A 288 -15.94 -14.54 -14.34
CA LYS A 288 -17.11 -15.41 -14.10
C LYS A 288 -16.96 -16.18 -12.79
N THR A 289 -18.09 -16.56 -12.20
CA THR A 289 -18.13 -17.43 -11.03
C THR A 289 -17.26 -18.68 -11.23
N PHE A 290 -16.37 -18.92 -10.27
CA PHE A 290 -15.51 -20.09 -10.26
C PHE A 290 -16.13 -21.16 -9.36
N THR A 291 -16.43 -22.33 -9.92
CA THR A 291 -16.83 -23.51 -9.15
C THR A 291 -15.73 -24.56 -9.28
N PRO A 292 -15.10 -24.97 -8.18
CA PRO A 292 -14.05 -25.96 -8.26
C PRO A 292 -14.60 -27.31 -8.70
N SER A 293 -13.85 -27.98 -9.58
CA SER A 293 -14.16 -29.35 -9.98
C SER A 293 -14.07 -30.24 -8.74
N LYS A 294 -15.17 -30.93 -8.40
CA LYS A 294 -15.13 -31.98 -7.37
C LYS A 294 -14.03 -32.96 -7.73
N LYS A 295 -12.96 -33.04 -6.93
CA LYS A 295 -12.02 -34.15 -7.02
C LYS A 295 -12.84 -35.42 -6.75
N LYS A 296 -12.97 -36.28 -7.77
CA LYS A 296 -13.56 -37.61 -7.64
C LYS A 296 -12.65 -38.49 -6.80
#